data_AF-A0AAE6X141-F1
#
_entry.id   AF-A0AAE6X141-F1
#
_cell.length_a   1.000
_cell.length_b   1.000
_cell.length_c   1.000
_cell.angle_alpha   90.00
_cell.angle_beta   90.00
_cell.angle_gamma   90.00
#
_symmetry.space_group_name_H-M   'P 1'
#
loop_
_entity.id
_entity.type
_entity.pdbx_description
1 polymer ?
#
loop_
_entity_poly.entity_id
_entity_poly.type
_entity_poly.pdbx_seq_one_letter_code
_entity_poly.pdbx_strand_id
1 'polypeptide(L)'
;MYKSLRRKVTTPEIALSIVNELAILSEPYIAFNNPKENIYFSNSLLNEKIQEMHILSAKSYYPIILALISSDYDEKDILEVLTAIESLVVRNFVVAGKVANKYENLFARIAFDLSYGKLRNIEEIVKEIRKDIISDEEFSYSFSQFKVKKPAVIRYLLRSINNYFNSETRIINDNSKVHIEHILPKKPSPDWDIASDVHEEYLHRLGNLTLLGEEYNRSATNKGFILKKEIYSSSQIKITHDLINHRSWTIDDIKKRQENLAKIALSIWTK
;
A
#
# COMPACT_ATOMS: atom_id res chain seq x y z
N MET A 1 -30.14 8.94 -0.41
CA MET A 1 -29.56 9.72 0.73
C MET A 1 -30.58 10.71 1.32
N TYR A 2 -30.95 11.80 0.63
CA TYR A 2 -31.88 12.83 1.15
C TYR A 2 -33.23 12.30 1.68
N LYS A 3 -33.90 11.41 0.93
CA LYS A 3 -35.17 10.79 1.37
C LYS A 3 -35.05 9.96 2.65
N SER A 4 -33.90 9.31 2.87
CA SER A 4 -33.66 8.49 4.07
C SER A 4 -33.32 9.36 5.28
N LEU A 5 -32.54 10.43 5.08
CA LEU A 5 -32.25 11.45 6.10
C LEU A 5 -33.52 12.13 6.57
N ARG A 6 -34.38 12.60 5.66
CA ARG A 6 -35.66 13.25 6.00
C ARG A 6 -36.60 12.35 6.82
N ARG A 7 -36.50 11.02 6.69
CA ARG A 7 -37.29 10.07 7.50
C ARG A 7 -36.75 9.88 8.92
N LYS A 8 -35.45 10.10 9.14
CA LYS A 8 -34.78 9.94 10.45
C LYS A 8 -34.66 11.26 11.20
N VAL A 9 -34.48 12.37 10.49
CA VAL A 9 -34.34 13.72 11.05
C VAL A 9 -35.71 14.37 11.10
N THR A 10 -36.48 14.02 12.13
CA THR A 10 -37.87 14.45 12.28
C THR A 10 -38.04 15.64 13.23
N THR A 11 -37.02 15.95 14.04
CA THR A 11 -37.06 17.05 15.02
C THR A 11 -35.80 17.93 14.93
N PRO A 12 -35.88 19.20 15.38
CA PRO A 12 -34.73 20.10 15.44
C PRO A 12 -33.57 19.56 16.30
N GLU A 13 -33.87 18.83 17.37
CA GLU A 13 -32.87 18.24 18.26
C GLU A 13 -32.05 17.16 17.53
N ILE A 14 -32.71 16.30 16.76
CA ILE A 14 -32.03 15.28 15.93
C ILE A 14 -31.19 15.97 14.85
N ALA A 15 -31.69 17.04 14.24
CA ALA A 15 -30.94 17.79 13.25
C ALA A 15 -29.67 18.41 13.85
N LEU A 16 -29.78 19.03 15.03
CA LEU A 16 -28.64 19.62 15.74
C LEU A 16 -27.61 18.58 16.17
N SER A 17 -28.06 17.42 16.65
CA SER A 17 -27.19 16.28 16.99
C SER A 17 -26.37 15.82 15.79
N ILE A 18 -26.98 15.67 14.60
CA ILE A 18 -26.26 15.28 13.39
C ILE A 18 -25.27 16.35 12.95
N VAL A 19 -25.63 17.63 13.04
CA VAL A 19 -24.71 18.73 12.69
C VAL A 19 -23.49 18.73 13.62
N ASN A 20 -23.70 18.50 14.92
CA ASN A 20 -22.60 18.40 15.88
C ASN A 20 -21.70 17.19 15.60
N GLU A 21 -22.29 16.03 15.29
CA GLU A 21 -21.53 14.83 14.91
C GLU A 21 -20.70 15.08 13.64
N LEU A 22 -21.28 15.71 12.62
CA LEU A 22 -20.55 16.09 11.40
C LEU A 22 -19.42 17.09 11.68
N ALA A 23 -19.62 18.02 12.60
CA ALA A 23 -18.59 18.97 13.00
C ALA A 23 -17.41 18.24 13.67
N ILE A 24 -17.68 17.31 14.60
CA ILE A 24 -16.65 16.50 15.26
C ILE A 24 -15.90 15.63 14.24
N LEU A 25 -16.63 14.96 13.34
CA LEU A 25 -16.04 14.08 12.33
C LEU A 25 -15.34 14.82 11.19
N SER A 26 -15.46 16.15 11.11
CA SER A 26 -14.79 16.94 10.08
C SER A 26 -13.27 16.93 10.24
N GLU A 27 -12.77 16.95 11.48
CA GLU A 27 -11.33 16.92 11.78
C GLU A 27 -10.65 15.61 11.34
N PRO A 28 -11.11 14.41 11.75
CA PRO A 28 -10.53 13.16 11.25
C PRO A 28 -10.71 12.99 9.74
N TYR A 29 -11.80 13.52 9.15
CA TYR A 29 -11.97 13.48 7.71
C TYR A 29 -10.90 14.32 6.97
N ILE A 30 -10.57 15.50 7.49
CA ILE A 30 -9.47 16.34 6.97
C ILE A 30 -8.14 15.59 7.08
N ALA A 31 -7.89 14.91 8.20
CA ALA A 31 -6.70 14.09 8.39
C ALA A 31 -6.54 13.01 7.30
N PHE A 32 -7.62 12.34 6.89
CA PHE A 32 -7.57 11.36 5.81
C PHE A 32 -7.36 11.99 4.43
N ASN A 33 -7.94 13.16 4.19
CA ASN A 33 -7.85 13.85 2.90
C ASN A 33 -6.47 14.52 2.69
N ASN A 34 -5.86 15.02 3.77
CA ASN A 34 -4.57 15.74 3.78
C ASN A 34 -3.59 15.13 4.81
N PRO A 35 -3.16 13.87 4.64
CA PRO A 35 -2.48 13.13 5.70
C PRO A 35 -1.04 13.57 6.00
N LYS A 36 -0.45 14.42 5.14
CA LYS A 36 0.86 15.03 5.39
C LYS A 36 0.83 16.15 6.43
N GLU A 37 -0.31 16.82 6.54
CA GLU A 37 -0.54 17.95 7.47
C GLU A 37 -1.43 17.50 8.63
N ASN A 38 -1.58 16.19 8.81
CA ASN A 38 -2.44 15.62 9.82
C ASN A 38 -1.88 15.89 11.23
N ILE A 39 -2.72 16.53 12.05
CA ILE A 39 -2.47 16.85 13.45
C ILE A 39 -3.51 16.22 14.39
N TYR A 40 -4.46 15.46 13.84
CA TYR A 40 -5.58 14.90 14.60
C TYR A 40 -5.16 13.69 15.43
N PHE A 41 -4.48 12.72 14.80
CA PHE A 41 -3.98 11.53 15.50
C PHE A 41 -2.59 11.77 16.06
N SER A 42 -2.38 11.36 17.30
CA SER A 42 -1.11 11.45 18.00
C SER A 42 -0.16 10.28 17.68
N ASN A 43 -0.71 9.12 17.30
CA ASN A 43 0.03 7.92 16.98
C ASN A 43 0.72 8.03 15.60
N SER A 44 2.05 8.02 15.63
CA SER A 44 2.88 8.16 14.44
C SER A 44 2.70 7.03 13.42
N LEU A 45 2.49 5.79 13.88
CA LEU A 45 2.27 4.64 12.98
C LEU A 45 0.90 4.71 12.31
N LEU A 46 -0.13 5.18 13.01
CA LEU A 46 -1.44 5.42 12.43
C LEU A 46 -1.35 6.50 11.35
N ASN A 47 -0.66 7.61 11.63
CA ASN A 47 -0.40 8.66 10.66
C ASN A 47 0.35 8.16 9.42
N GLU A 48 1.37 7.33 9.60
CA GLU A 48 2.11 6.70 8.50
C GLU A 48 1.16 5.85 7.64
N LYS A 49 0.34 4.99 8.25
CA LYS A 49 -0.62 4.16 7.50
C LYS A 49 -1.67 4.97 6.75
N ILE A 50 -2.18 6.06 7.32
CA ILE A 50 -3.12 6.94 6.61
C ILE A 50 -2.45 7.56 5.38
N GLN A 51 -1.18 7.99 5.49
CA GLN A 51 -0.41 8.47 4.34
C GLN A 51 -0.21 7.38 3.28
N GLU A 52 0.08 6.16 3.69
CA GLU A 52 0.22 4.99 2.80
C GLU A 52 -1.10 4.69 2.07
N MET A 53 -2.22 4.69 2.77
CA MET A 53 -3.55 4.49 2.20
C MET A 53 -3.90 5.58 1.18
N HIS A 54 -3.50 6.83 1.43
CA HIS A 54 -3.64 7.92 0.49
C HIS A 54 -2.77 7.73 -0.77
N ILE A 55 -1.53 7.25 -0.62
CA ILE A 55 -0.65 6.88 -1.75
C ILE A 55 -1.30 5.81 -2.62
N LEU A 56 -1.97 4.84 -2.00
CA LEU A 56 -2.72 3.79 -2.67
C LEU A 56 -4.07 4.27 -3.26
N SER A 57 -4.43 5.54 -3.06
CA SER A 57 -5.72 6.13 -3.47
C SER A 57 -6.94 5.40 -2.89
N ALA A 58 -6.77 4.74 -1.74
CA ALA A 58 -7.86 4.07 -1.04
C ALA A 58 -8.63 5.10 -0.21
N LYS A 59 -9.95 5.21 -0.43
CA LYS A 59 -10.83 6.13 0.34
C LYS A 59 -12.07 5.46 0.91
N SER A 60 -12.39 4.27 0.41
CA SER A 60 -13.60 3.52 0.76
C SER A 60 -13.61 3.06 2.23
N TYR A 61 -12.47 3.11 2.92
CA TYR A 61 -12.33 2.73 4.32
C TYR A 61 -12.77 3.81 5.31
N TYR A 62 -12.91 5.07 4.87
CA TYR A 62 -13.19 6.20 5.78
C TYR A 62 -14.42 5.96 6.68
N PRO A 63 -15.55 5.40 6.18
CA PRO A 63 -16.70 5.15 7.03
C PRO A 63 -16.42 4.25 8.24
N ILE A 64 -15.52 3.26 8.11
CA ILE A 64 -15.17 2.37 9.23
C ILE A 64 -14.44 3.16 10.31
N ILE A 65 -13.44 3.95 9.92
CA ILE A 65 -12.62 4.69 10.89
C ILE A 65 -13.43 5.81 11.55
N LEU A 66 -14.28 6.50 10.79
CA LEU A 66 -15.21 7.47 11.36
C LEU A 66 -16.19 6.82 12.34
N ALA A 67 -16.70 5.63 12.04
CA ALA A 67 -17.58 4.90 12.96
C ALA A 67 -16.86 4.46 14.25
N LEU A 68 -15.58 4.07 14.16
CA LEU A 68 -14.74 3.77 15.33
C LEU A 68 -14.55 5.02 16.20
N ILE A 69 -14.23 6.16 15.59
CA ILE A 69 -14.06 7.44 16.31
C ILE A 69 -15.36 7.86 16.98
N SER A 70 -16.51 7.81 16.27
CA SER A 70 -17.83 8.10 16.85
C SER A 70 -18.23 7.14 17.98
N SER A 71 -17.57 5.98 18.08
CA SER A 71 -17.84 4.97 19.11
C SER A 71 -16.74 4.92 20.18
N ASP A 72 -15.92 5.98 20.27
CA ASP A 72 -14.88 6.19 21.29
C ASP A 72 -13.78 5.10 21.35
N TYR A 73 -13.48 4.44 20.22
CA TYR A 73 -12.31 3.56 20.13
C TYR A 73 -11.02 4.36 20.10
N ASP A 74 -9.96 3.80 20.70
CA ASP A 74 -8.68 4.48 20.77
C ASP A 74 -7.86 4.38 19.47
N GLU A 75 -6.76 5.11 19.39
CA GLU A 75 -5.91 5.11 18.19
C GLU A 75 -5.24 3.76 17.93
N LYS A 76 -5.06 2.91 18.95
CA LYS A 76 -4.46 1.57 18.80
C LYS A 76 -5.45 0.62 18.14
N ASP A 77 -6.70 0.68 18.54
CA ASP A 77 -7.81 -0.05 17.94
C ASP A 77 -8.00 0.34 16.47
N ILE A 78 -8.00 1.65 16.19
CA ILE A 78 -8.06 2.19 14.83
C ILE A 78 -6.88 1.70 13.99
N LEU A 79 -5.66 1.70 14.55
CA LEU A 79 -4.46 1.21 13.87
C LEU A 79 -4.57 -0.27 13.51
N GLU A 80 -5.10 -1.11 14.41
CA GLU A 80 -5.28 -2.54 14.17
C GLU A 80 -6.27 -2.80 13.02
N VAL A 81 -7.41 -2.10 13.03
CA VAL A 81 -8.40 -2.18 11.95
C VAL A 81 -7.82 -1.68 10.63
N LEU A 82 -7.13 -0.53 10.64
CA LEU A 82 -6.53 0.03 9.43
C LEU A 82 -5.45 -0.89 8.84
N THR A 83 -4.72 -1.64 9.67
CA THR A 83 -3.74 -2.65 9.23
C THR A 83 -4.41 -3.80 8.47
N ALA A 84 -5.57 -4.26 8.93
CA ALA A 84 -6.35 -5.28 8.22
C ALA A 84 -6.90 -4.75 6.88
N ILE A 85 -7.38 -3.50 6.87
CA ILE A 85 -7.88 -2.83 5.66
C ILE A 85 -6.75 -2.64 4.64
N GLU A 86 -5.57 -2.21 5.07
CA GLU A 86 -4.39 -2.06 4.22
C GLU A 86 -4.03 -3.39 3.54
N SER A 87 -4.03 -4.49 4.31
CA SER A 87 -3.77 -5.83 3.76
C SER A 87 -4.79 -6.21 2.69
N LEU A 88 -6.08 -5.91 2.91
CA LEU A 88 -7.12 -6.09 1.89
C LEU A 88 -6.86 -5.23 0.66
N VAL A 89 -6.56 -3.94 0.84
CA VAL A 89 -6.31 -3.00 -0.26
C VAL A 89 -5.15 -3.47 -1.13
N VAL A 90 -4.02 -3.82 -0.51
CA VAL A 90 -2.84 -4.24 -1.26
C VAL A 90 -3.09 -5.55 -1.99
N ARG A 91 -3.64 -6.55 -1.30
CA ARG A 91 -3.86 -7.87 -1.90
C ARG A 91 -4.91 -7.84 -2.99
N ASN A 92 -6.07 -7.26 -2.69
CA ASN A 92 -7.22 -7.36 -3.57
C ASN A 92 -7.20 -6.30 -4.69
N PHE A 93 -6.88 -5.04 -4.37
CA PHE A 93 -6.95 -3.96 -5.36
C PHE A 93 -5.63 -3.74 -6.07
N VAL A 94 -4.55 -3.56 -5.30
CA VAL A 94 -3.27 -3.17 -5.88
C VAL A 94 -2.70 -4.32 -6.70
N VAL A 95 -2.62 -5.52 -6.12
CA VAL A 95 -1.96 -6.67 -6.75
C VAL A 95 -2.92 -7.48 -7.62
N ALA A 96 -4.09 -7.87 -7.10
CA ALA A 96 -5.04 -8.70 -7.84
C ALA A 96 -6.00 -7.93 -8.76
N GLY A 97 -6.04 -6.59 -8.69
CA GLY A 97 -6.85 -5.76 -9.59
C GLY A 97 -8.37 -5.96 -9.45
N LYS A 98 -8.86 -6.43 -8.31
CA LYS A 98 -10.30 -6.63 -8.08
C LYS A 98 -11.06 -5.30 -8.05
N VAL A 99 -12.32 -5.32 -8.49
CA VAL A 99 -13.18 -4.13 -8.63
C VAL A 99 -13.63 -3.60 -7.27
N ALA A 100 -13.59 -2.27 -7.09
CA ALA A 100 -13.89 -1.59 -5.84
C ALA A 100 -15.34 -1.76 -5.33
N ASN A 101 -16.34 -1.85 -6.23
CA ASN A 101 -17.77 -1.81 -5.86
C ASN A 101 -18.18 -2.85 -4.81
N LYS A 102 -17.65 -4.08 -4.87
CA LYS A 102 -17.94 -5.12 -3.86
C LYS A 102 -17.49 -4.67 -2.46
N TYR A 103 -16.34 -4.03 -2.39
CA TYR A 103 -15.66 -3.72 -1.14
C TYR A 103 -16.10 -2.38 -0.55
N GLU A 104 -16.56 -1.44 -1.37
CA GLU A 104 -17.29 -0.27 -0.88
C GLU A 104 -18.55 -0.67 -0.11
N ASN A 105 -19.31 -1.65 -0.63
CA ASN A 105 -20.46 -2.19 0.07
C ASN A 105 -20.06 -2.94 1.35
N LEU A 106 -18.96 -3.70 1.32
CA LEU A 106 -18.40 -4.34 2.51
C LEU A 106 -18.07 -3.32 3.60
N PHE A 107 -17.30 -2.29 3.26
CA PHE A 107 -16.85 -1.29 4.23
C PHE A 107 -18.01 -0.45 4.77
N ALA A 108 -18.98 -0.08 3.91
CA ALA A 108 -20.19 0.60 4.35
C ALA A 108 -21.04 -0.28 5.29
N ARG A 109 -21.14 -1.59 5.03
CA ARG A 109 -21.83 -2.54 5.93
C ARG A 109 -21.14 -2.63 7.28
N ILE A 110 -19.82 -2.80 7.31
CA ILE A 110 -19.05 -2.89 8.56
C ILE A 110 -19.21 -1.60 9.37
N ALA A 111 -19.07 -0.43 8.74
CA ALA A 111 -19.29 0.86 9.38
C ALA A 111 -20.72 0.98 9.95
N PHE A 112 -21.73 0.54 9.20
CA PHE A 112 -23.11 0.52 9.68
C PHE A 112 -23.29 -0.40 10.90
N ASP A 113 -22.79 -1.63 10.85
CA ASP A 113 -22.92 -2.57 11.95
C ASP A 113 -22.15 -2.09 13.21
N LEU A 114 -21.04 -1.36 13.04
CA LEU A 114 -20.33 -0.64 14.10
C LEU A 114 -21.20 0.45 14.74
N SER A 115 -21.71 1.39 13.94
CA SER A 115 -22.51 2.52 14.45
C SER A 115 -23.81 2.09 15.16
N TYR A 116 -24.35 0.93 14.81
CA TYR A 116 -25.54 0.36 15.48
C TYR A 116 -25.19 -0.62 16.61
N GLY A 117 -23.90 -0.74 16.95
CA GLY A 117 -23.42 -1.59 18.05
C GLY A 117 -23.68 -3.08 17.84
N LYS A 118 -23.80 -3.55 16.60
CA LYS A 118 -23.85 -4.99 16.28
C LYS A 118 -22.46 -5.61 16.22
N LEU A 119 -21.47 -4.79 15.89
CA LEU A 119 -20.06 -5.15 15.83
C LEU A 119 -19.33 -4.27 16.83
N ARG A 120 -18.79 -4.86 17.91
CA ARG A 120 -18.22 -4.09 19.04
C ARG A 120 -16.81 -4.51 19.45
N ASN A 121 -16.35 -5.65 18.95
CA ASN A 121 -15.03 -6.16 19.27
C ASN A 121 -14.11 -5.98 18.06
N ILE A 122 -12.91 -5.41 18.27
CA ILE A 122 -11.86 -5.25 17.26
C ILE A 122 -11.52 -6.56 16.56
N GLU A 123 -11.44 -7.66 17.29
CA GLU A 123 -11.16 -8.99 16.75
C GLU A 123 -12.25 -9.42 15.76
N GLU A 124 -13.52 -9.11 16.04
CA GLU A 124 -14.64 -9.38 15.14
C GLU A 124 -14.63 -8.47 13.92
N ILE A 125 -14.31 -7.19 14.10
CA ILE A 125 -14.20 -6.19 13.01
C ILE A 125 -13.09 -6.60 12.04
N VAL A 126 -11.91 -6.89 12.58
CA VAL A 126 -10.75 -7.37 11.82
C VAL A 126 -11.09 -8.67 11.11
N LYS A 127 -11.77 -9.60 11.77
CA LYS A 127 -12.23 -10.87 11.16
C LYS A 127 -13.19 -10.63 9.99
N GLU A 128 -14.15 -9.72 10.12
CA GLU A 128 -15.07 -9.37 9.02
C GLU A 128 -14.33 -8.82 7.80
N ILE A 129 -13.30 -7.98 8.00
CA ILE A 129 -12.47 -7.45 6.91
C ILE A 129 -11.66 -8.59 6.26
N ARG A 130 -10.99 -9.41 7.09
CA ARG A 130 -10.11 -10.50 6.65
C ARG A 130 -10.82 -11.59 5.84
N LYS A 131 -12.11 -11.82 6.09
CA LYS A 131 -12.93 -12.78 5.32
C LYS A 131 -12.92 -12.52 3.81
N ASP A 132 -12.87 -11.26 3.41
CA ASP A 132 -12.89 -10.85 2.00
C ASP A 132 -11.49 -10.68 1.38
N ILE A 133 -10.41 -10.87 2.16
CA ILE A 133 -9.04 -10.91 1.64
C ILE A 133 -8.86 -12.19 0.81
N ILE A 134 -8.30 -12.05 -0.39
CA ILE A 134 -8.00 -13.18 -1.28
C ILE A 134 -7.06 -14.19 -0.61
N SER A 135 -7.06 -15.45 -1.05
CA SER A 135 -6.17 -16.46 -0.45
C SER A 135 -4.69 -16.16 -0.73
N ASP A 136 -3.79 -16.81 0.00
CA ASP A 136 -2.34 -16.64 -0.18
C ASP A 136 -1.89 -17.19 -1.54
N GLU A 137 -2.54 -18.24 -2.02
CA GLU A 137 -2.31 -18.82 -3.35
C GLU A 137 -2.75 -17.86 -4.45
N GLU A 138 -3.95 -17.27 -4.33
CA GLU A 138 -4.45 -16.28 -5.29
C GLU A 138 -3.56 -15.04 -5.30
N PHE A 139 -3.19 -14.53 -4.11
CA PHE A 139 -2.28 -13.38 -4.00
C PHE A 139 -0.92 -13.68 -4.61
N SER A 140 -0.31 -14.84 -4.31
CA SER A 140 0.98 -15.24 -4.87
C SER A 140 0.94 -15.35 -6.39
N TYR A 141 -0.13 -15.94 -6.93
CA TYR A 141 -0.34 -16.03 -8.37
C TYR A 141 -0.46 -14.64 -9.01
N SER A 142 -1.32 -13.77 -8.47
CA SER A 142 -1.47 -12.39 -8.95
C SER A 142 -0.17 -11.60 -8.83
N PHE A 143 0.58 -11.74 -7.73
CA PHE A 143 1.86 -11.07 -7.52
C PHE A 143 2.93 -11.54 -8.51
N SER A 144 2.97 -12.84 -8.83
CA SER A 144 3.88 -13.38 -9.85
C SER A 144 3.66 -12.73 -11.22
N GLN A 145 2.42 -12.33 -11.52
CA GLN A 145 2.02 -11.66 -12.76
C GLN A 145 1.98 -10.13 -12.67
N PHE A 146 2.22 -9.59 -11.49
CA PHE A 146 1.99 -8.19 -11.19
C PHE A 146 2.91 -7.26 -11.97
N LYS A 147 2.31 -6.20 -12.53
CA LYS A 147 2.99 -5.08 -13.18
C LYS A 147 2.44 -3.78 -12.62
N VAL A 148 3.32 -2.82 -12.39
CA VAL A 148 2.93 -1.52 -11.83
C VAL A 148 3.71 -0.40 -12.51
N LYS A 149 2.98 0.65 -12.89
CA LYS A 149 3.54 1.84 -13.54
C LYS A 149 3.49 3.09 -12.65
N LYS A 150 2.60 3.11 -11.65
CA LYS A 150 2.41 4.27 -10.76
C LYS A 150 3.61 4.39 -9.80
N PRO A 151 4.44 5.46 -9.90
CA PRO A 151 5.65 5.58 -9.09
C PRO A 151 5.41 5.61 -7.58
N ALA A 152 4.31 6.22 -7.14
CA ALA A 152 3.98 6.28 -5.71
C ALA A 152 3.70 4.87 -5.13
N VAL A 153 2.94 4.05 -5.88
CA VAL A 153 2.63 2.65 -5.50
C VAL A 153 3.89 1.79 -5.53
N ILE A 154 4.75 1.92 -6.56
CA ILE A 154 6.04 1.21 -6.62
C ILE A 154 6.88 1.50 -5.39
N ARG A 155 7.04 2.79 -5.03
CA ARG A 155 7.84 3.19 -3.87
C ARG A 155 7.26 2.65 -2.57
N TYR A 156 5.94 2.73 -2.39
CA TYR A 156 5.27 2.15 -1.23
C TYR A 156 5.61 0.66 -1.10
N LEU A 157 5.33 -0.15 -2.14
CA LEU A 157 5.58 -1.60 -2.09
C LEU A 157 7.05 -1.94 -1.81
N LEU A 158 7.99 -1.30 -2.51
CA LEU A 158 9.41 -1.57 -2.33
C LEU A 158 9.93 -1.10 -0.96
N ARG A 159 9.40 0.00 -0.41
CA ARG A 159 9.75 0.44 0.95
C ARG A 159 9.19 -0.51 2.00
N SER A 160 7.93 -0.94 1.89
CA SER A 160 7.34 -1.92 2.81
C SER A 160 8.14 -3.22 2.81
N ILE A 161 8.50 -3.73 1.61
CA ILE A 161 9.34 -4.92 1.45
C ILE A 161 10.74 -4.73 2.06
N ASN A 162 11.39 -3.59 1.81
CA ASN A 162 12.73 -3.36 2.39
C ASN A 162 12.68 -3.23 3.92
N ASN A 163 11.70 -2.50 4.45
CA ASN A 163 11.55 -2.25 5.87
C ASN A 163 11.19 -3.53 6.65
N TYR A 164 10.61 -4.55 6.00
CA TYR A 164 10.40 -5.86 6.61
C TYR A 164 11.71 -6.51 7.12
N PHE A 165 12.83 -6.27 6.44
CA PHE A 165 14.13 -6.79 6.84
C PHE A 165 14.90 -5.88 7.79
N ASN A 166 14.43 -4.65 8.01
CA ASN A 166 15.19 -3.64 8.72
C ASN A 166 14.26 -2.78 9.59
N SER A 167 14.12 -3.21 10.84
CA SER A 167 13.33 -2.49 11.85
C SER A 167 14.05 -1.26 12.39
N GLU A 168 15.38 -1.21 12.33
CA GLU A 168 16.20 -0.13 12.89
C GLU A 168 16.36 1.05 11.93
N THR A 169 16.47 0.78 10.63
CA THR A 169 16.67 1.81 9.61
C THR A 169 15.63 1.68 8.49
N ARG A 170 14.71 2.65 8.44
CA ARG A 170 13.70 2.77 7.37
C ARG A 170 14.23 3.63 6.24
N ILE A 171 13.83 3.31 5.01
CA ILE A 171 14.11 4.16 3.85
C ILE A 171 13.35 5.49 4.02
N ILE A 172 14.07 6.61 3.89
CA ILE A 172 13.48 7.95 3.96
C ILE A 172 12.33 8.12 2.95
N ASN A 173 11.25 8.77 3.39
CA ASN A 173 10.10 9.09 2.55
C ASN A 173 10.33 10.36 1.71
N ASP A 174 11.52 10.48 1.10
CA ASP A 174 11.90 11.59 0.23
C ASP A 174 12.14 11.07 -1.19
N ASN A 175 11.21 11.38 -2.08
CA ASN A 175 11.24 10.92 -3.47
C ASN A 175 12.25 11.68 -4.34
N SER A 176 12.82 12.78 -3.84
CA SER A 176 13.92 13.49 -4.51
C SER A 176 15.26 12.80 -4.27
N LYS A 177 15.41 12.09 -3.14
CA LYS A 177 16.63 11.39 -2.73
C LYS A 177 16.63 9.92 -3.09
N VAL A 178 15.47 9.26 -3.03
CA VAL A 178 15.32 7.82 -3.33
C VAL A 178 14.45 7.62 -4.55
N HIS A 179 15.06 7.08 -5.60
CA HIS A 179 14.48 6.89 -6.92
C HIS A 179 14.12 5.44 -7.19
N ILE A 180 13.22 5.24 -8.15
CA ILE A 180 12.91 3.91 -8.67
C ILE A 180 13.94 3.60 -9.74
N GLU A 181 14.70 2.54 -9.53
CA GLU A 181 15.64 2.01 -10.51
C GLU A 181 15.01 0.85 -11.28
N HIS A 182 15.21 0.84 -12.60
CA HIS A 182 14.86 -0.29 -13.46
C HIS A 182 16.14 -1.08 -13.71
N ILE A 183 16.22 -2.31 -13.20
CA ILE A 183 17.43 -3.12 -13.29
C ILE A 183 17.71 -3.43 -14.78
N LEU A 184 16.74 -4.06 -15.46
CA LEU A 184 16.60 -4.01 -16.92
C LEU A 184 16.11 -2.61 -17.31
N PRO A 185 16.91 -1.77 -18.00
CA PRO A 185 16.61 -0.37 -18.24
C PRO A 185 15.40 -0.14 -19.14
N LYS A 186 14.75 1.02 -19.03
CA LYS A 186 13.70 1.46 -19.96
C LYS A 186 14.19 1.59 -21.41
N LYS A 187 15.45 1.97 -21.60
CA LYS A 187 16.13 2.02 -22.90
C LYS A 187 17.38 1.14 -22.78
N PRO A 188 17.28 -0.17 -23.09
CA PRO A 188 18.42 -1.08 -22.97
C PRO A 188 19.59 -0.61 -23.83
N SER A 189 20.83 -0.67 -23.30
CA SER A 189 22.05 -0.54 -24.12
C SER A 189 22.24 -1.82 -24.97
N PRO A 190 23.17 -1.82 -25.95
CA PRO A 190 23.52 -3.03 -26.70
C PRO A 190 24.01 -4.21 -25.85
N ASP A 191 24.38 -3.99 -24.58
CA ASP A 191 24.76 -5.05 -23.63
C ASP A 191 23.57 -5.91 -23.17
N TRP A 192 22.35 -5.47 -23.48
CA TRP A 192 21.12 -6.19 -23.17
C TRP A 192 20.57 -6.85 -24.44
N ASP A 193 20.83 -8.15 -24.59
CA ASP A 193 20.26 -8.96 -25.66
C ASP A 193 18.83 -9.37 -25.30
N ILE A 194 17.85 -8.54 -25.69
CA ILE A 194 16.43 -8.76 -25.39
C ILE A 194 15.54 -8.26 -26.52
N ALA A 195 14.60 -9.10 -26.95
CA ALA A 195 13.58 -8.72 -27.92
C ALA A 195 12.61 -7.67 -27.35
N SER A 196 12.10 -6.77 -28.20
CA SER A 196 11.29 -5.62 -27.76
C SER A 196 9.97 -6.03 -27.07
N ASP A 197 9.30 -7.06 -27.58
CA ASP A 197 8.06 -7.61 -27.02
C ASP A 197 8.30 -8.21 -25.63
N VAL A 198 9.41 -8.95 -25.46
CA VAL A 198 9.83 -9.48 -24.16
C VAL A 198 10.21 -8.33 -23.22
N HIS A 199 10.93 -7.32 -23.69
CA HIS A 199 11.30 -6.16 -22.88
C HIS A 199 10.06 -5.47 -22.29
N GLU A 200 9.07 -5.14 -23.12
CA GLU A 200 7.83 -4.48 -22.68
C GLU A 200 7.05 -5.30 -21.63
N GLU A 201 7.05 -6.63 -21.78
CA GLU A 201 6.36 -7.56 -20.90
C GLU A 201 6.95 -7.57 -19.47
N TYR A 202 8.28 -7.44 -19.35
CA TYR A 202 8.99 -7.55 -18.07
C TYR A 202 9.45 -6.22 -17.46
N LEU A 203 9.44 -5.13 -18.25
CA LEU A 203 9.95 -3.81 -17.82
C LEU A 203 9.33 -3.32 -16.51
N HIS A 204 8.01 -3.50 -16.36
CA HIS A 204 7.22 -2.99 -15.24
C HIS A 204 6.85 -4.04 -14.18
N ARG A 205 7.46 -5.23 -14.25
CA ARG A 205 7.35 -6.25 -13.20
C ARG A 205 8.05 -5.71 -11.94
N LEU A 206 7.43 -5.84 -10.77
CA LEU A 206 8.04 -5.38 -9.51
C LEU A 206 9.40 -6.08 -9.25
N GLY A 207 9.54 -7.33 -9.71
CA GLY A 207 10.81 -8.06 -9.69
C GLY A 207 11.96 -7.32 -10.41
N ASN A 208 11.67 -6.53 -11.44
CA ASN A 208 12.66 -5.72 -12.18
C ASN A 208 12.91 -4.33 -11.57
N LEU A 209 12.15 -3.95 -10.54
CA LEU A 209 12.23 -2.64 -9.93
C LEU A 209 12.94 -2.72 -8.57
N THR A 210 13.71 -1.68 -8.26
CA THR A 210 14.31 -1.50 -6.95
C THR A 210 14.38 -0.03 -6.56
N LEU A 211 14.81 0.27 -5.32
CA LEU A 211 15.02 1.63 -4.83
C LEU A 211 16.51 1.96 -4.80
N LEU A 212 16.88 3.14 -5.27
CA LEU A 212 18.28 3.53 -5.34
C LEU A 212 18.44 5.02 -5.03
N GLY A 213 19.50 5.37 -4.31
CA GLY A 213 19.84 6.78 -4.03
C GLY A 213 20.09 7.55 -5.33
N GLU A 214 19.76 8.84 -5.35
CA GLU A 214 19.82 9.70 -6.54
C GLU A 214 21.17 9.61 -7.28
N GLU A 215 22.27 9.77 -6.56
CA GLU A 215 23.62 9.74 -7.14
C GLU A 215 23.93 8.40 -7.83
N TYR A 216 23.63 7.29 -7.15
CA TYR A 216 23.80 5.95 -7.69
C TYR A 216 22.85 5.70 -8.87
N ASN A 217 21.62 6.20 -8.83
CA ASN A 217 20.65 6.06 -9.92
C ASN A 217 21.10 6.79 -11.18
N ARG A 218 21.59 8.03 -11.04
CA ARG A 218 22.22 8.79 -12.15
C ARG A 218 23.47 8.12 -12.70
N SER A 219 24.14 7.28 -11.92
CA SER A 219 25.33 6.55 -12.35
C SER A 219 24.99 5.23 -13.03
N ALA A 220 23.87 4.58 -12.67
CA ALA A 220 23.46 3.27 -13.17
C ALA A 220 22.82 3.33 -14.57
N THR A 221 21.93 4.31 -14.78
CA THR A 221 21.26 4.62 -16.07
C THR A 221 20.87 3.37 -16.88
N ASN A 222 21.35 3.26 -18.12
CA ASN A 222 21.08 2.16 -19.05
C ASN A 222 22.24 1.16 -19.14
N LYS A 223 23.21 1.21 -18.22
CA LYS A 223 24.36 0.30 -18.23
C LYS A 223 23.92 -1.17 -18.17
N GLY A 224 24.77 -2.05 -18.70
CA GLY A 224 24.65 -3.49 -18.50
C GLY A 224 24.67 -3.88 -17.02
N PHE A 225 24.07 -5.03 -16.69
CA PHE A 225 23.89 -5.44 -15.30
C PHE A 225 25.21 -5.54 -14.51
N ILE A 226 26.30 -6.01 -15.14
CA ILE A 226 27.61 -6.15 -14.49
C ILE A 226 28.10 -4.80 -13.92
N LEU A 227 28.02 -3.73 -14.70
CA LEU A 227 28.38 -2.38 -14.24
C LEU A 227 27.40 -1.83 -13.21
N LYS A 228 26.10 -2.17 -13.33
CA LYS A 228 25.10 -1.79 -12.32
C LYS A 228 25.38 -2.47 -10.97
N LYS A 229 25.83 -3.72 -10.95
CA LYS A 229 26.19 -4.42 -9.71
C LYS A 229 27.29 -3.71 -8.94
N GLU A 230 28.31 -3.18 -9.63
CA GLU A 230 29.37 -2.40 -8.99
C GLU A 230 28.78 -1.20 -8.22
N ILE A 231 27.80 -0.51 -8.82
CA ILE A 231 27.10 0.61 -8.18
C ILE A 231 26.22 0.13 -7.03
N TYR A 232 25.48 -0.96 -7.24
CA TYR A 232 24.58 -1.52 -6.22
C TYR A 232 25.34 -2.01 -4.98
N SER A 233 26.60 -2.44 -5.14
CA SER A 233 27.47 -2.84 -4.02
C SER A 233 27.66 -1.73 -2.98
N SER A 234 27.60 -0.46 -3.40
CA SER A 234 27.70 0.71 -2.52
C SER A 234 26.36 1.15 -1.91
N SER A 235 25.25 0.54 -2.33
CA SER A 235 23.92 0.86 -1.80
C SER A 235 23.70 0.24 -0.43
N GLN A 236 23.18 1.03 0.50
CA GLN A 236 22.72 0.58 1.83
C GLN A 236 21.26 0.08 1.83
N ILE A 237 20.56 0.20 0.70
CA ILE A 237 19.19 -0.31 0.57
C ILE A 237 19.27 -1.81 0.35
N LYS A 238 18.87 -2.60 1.36
CA LYS A 238 19.06 -4.05 1.38
C LYS A 238 18.52 -4.75 0.12
N ILE A 239 17.29 -4.45 -0.30
CA ILE A 239 16.68 -5.11 -1.48
C ILE A 239 17.42 -4.82 -2.80
N THR A 240 18.23 -3.75 -2.82
CA THR A 240 19.10 -3.37 -3.95
C THR A 240 20.49 -3.97 -3.79
N HIS A 241 21.05 -3.92 -2.58
CA HIS A 241 22.32 -4.54 -2.26
C HIS A 241 22.29 -6.05 -2.55
N ASP A 242 21.21 -6.75 -2.19
CA ASP A 242 21.05 -8.18 -2.41
C ASP A 242 21.11 -8.57 -3.91
N LEU A 243 20.91 -7.62 -4.85
CA LEU A 243 21.03 -7.84 -6.29
C LEU A 243 22.47 -8.22 -6.72
N ILE A 244 23.49 -7.87 -5.93
CA ILE A 244 24.88 -8.20 -6.26
C ILE A 244 25.15 -9.72 -6.27
N ASN A 245 24.28 -10.50 -5.63
CA ASN A 245 24.36 -11.95 -5.56
C ASN A 245 23.96 -12.63 -6.87
N HIS A 246 23.28 -11.93 -7.77
CA HIS A 246 22.93 -12.46 -9.10
C HIS A 246 24.14 -12.39 -10.04
N ARG A 247 24.41 -13.46 -10.78
CA ARG A 247 25.51 -13.48 -11.78
C ARG A 247 25.16 -12.65 -13.02
N SER A 248 23.92 -12.71 -13.45
CA SER A 248 23.34 -12.03 -14.60
C SER A 248 21.96 -11.49 -14.25
N TRP A 249 21.35 -10.70 -15.14
CA TRP A 249 19.96 -10.25 -14.97
C TRP A 249 19.14 -10.63 -16.18
N THR A 250 18.59 -11.84 -16.13
CA THR A 250 17.75 -12.41 -17.18
C THR A 250 16.27 -12.29 -16.84
N ILE A 251 15.41 -12.67 -17.78
CA ILE A 251 13.96 -12.78 -17.53
C ILE A 251 13.64 -13.76 -16.40
N ASP A 252 14.38 -14.86 -16.30
CA ASP A 252 14.20 -15.82 -15.22
C ASP A 252 14.63 -15.25 -13.86
N ASP A 253 15.65 -14.39 -13.83
CA ASP A 253 16.03 -13.66 -12.61
C ASP A 253 14.92 -12.70 -12.15
N ILE A 254 14.29 -11.98 -13.10
CA ILE A 254 13.14 -11.10 -12.80
C ILE A 254 11.98 -11.89 -12.20
N LYS A 255 11.62 -13.03 -12.81
CA LYS A 255 10.54 -13.92 -12.32
C LYS A 255 10.85 -14.45 -10.93
N LYS A 256 12.03 -15.04 -10.74
CA LYS A 256 12.47 -15.59 -9.45
C LYS A 256 12.51 -14.52 -8.36
N ARG A 257 13.01 -13.32 -8.67
CA ARG A 257 12.98 -12.21 -7.71
C ARG A 257 11.54 -11.80 -7.39
N GLN A 258 10.66 -11.71 -8.37
CA GLN A 258 9.25 -11.38 -8.13
C GLN A 258 8.55 -12.41 -7.24
N GLU A 259 8.80 -13.69 -7.43
CA GLU A 259 8.31 -14.76 -6.55
C GLU A 259 8.86 -14.64 -5.12
N ASN A 260 10.15 -14.32 -4.97
CA ASN A 260 10.74 -14.09 -3.65
C ASN A 260 10.13 -12.85 -2.96
N LEU A 261 9.87 -11.78 -3.72
CA LEU A 261 9.14 -10.61 -3.23
C LEU A 261 7.72 -10.96 -2.80
N ALA A 262 7.04 -11.86 -3.51
CA ALA A 262 5.69 -12.32 -3.14
C ALA A 262 5.69 -13.02 -1.76
N LYS A 263 6.71 -13.84 -1.48
CA LYS A 263 6.85 -14.51 -0.17
C LYS A 263 7.00 -13.51 0.98
N ILE A 264 7.78 -12.45 0.77
CA ILE A 264 7.93 -11.37 1.74
C ILE A 264 6.61 -10.59 1.89
N ALA A 265 5.96 -10.30 0.78
CA ALA A 265 4.68 -9.60 0.73
C ALA A 265 3.58 -10.34 1.54
N LEU A 266 3.54 -11.67 1.52
CA LEU A 266 2.64 -12.47 2.33
C LEU A 266 2.83 -12.27 3.84
N SER A 267 4.06 -12.05 4.29
CA SER A 267 4.37 -11.78 5.70
C SER A 267 4.00 -10.36 6.13
N ILE A 268 3.99 -9.41 5.19
CA ILE A 268 3.65 -8.00 5.46
C ILE A 268 2.14 -7.81 5.46
N TRP A 269 1.47 -8.28 4.40
CA TRP A 269 0.03 -8.12 4.19
C TRP A 269 -0.68 -9.44 4.49
N THR A 270 -0.82 -9.72 5.78
CA THR A 270 -1.40 -10.99 6.25
C THR A 270 -2.90 -11.08 5.99
N LYS A 271 -3.37 -12.31 5.81
CA LYS A 271 -4.81 -12.62 5.76
C LYS A 271 -5.39 -12.78 7.15
#